data_AF-A0A6C0I3K5-F1
#
_entry.id   AF-A0A6C0I3K5-F1
#
_cell.length_a   1.000
_cell.length_b   1.000
_cell.length_c   1.000
_cell.angle_alpha   90.00
_cell.angle_beta   90.00
_cell.angle_gamma   90.00
#
_symmetry.space_group_name_H-M   'P 1'
#
loop_
_entity.id
_entity.type
_entity.pdbx_description
1 polymer ?
#
loop_
_entity_poly.entity_id
_entity_poly.type
_entity_poly.pdbx_seq_one_letter_code
_entity_poly.pdbx_strand_id
1 'polypeptide(L)'
;MNNNGTIIFNNNSSSYSQQGNFNNNGTFNFNGIYFIQNKGLLKNSGTINNSGDFGFGSNIQNTKATLFNTGTINNNGIFQLNNGSTINNSTGLYSGPLPVTTPA
;
A
#
# COMPACT_ATOMS: atom_id res chain seq x y z
N MET A 1 -9.85 -1.38 -7.83
CA MET A 1 -9.78 0.10 -7.92
C MET A 1 -8.68 0.47 -8.89
N ASN A 2 -8.97 1.36 -9.85
CA ASN A 2 -7.97 1.86 -10.80
C ASN A 2 -7.81 3.36 -10.56
N ASN A 3 -6.61 3.81 -10.24
CA ASN A 3 -6.28 5.22 -10.14
C ASN A 3 -5.48 5.67 -11.36
N ASN A 4 -6.06 6.54 -12.18
CA ASN A 4 -5.38 7.16 -13.32
C ASN A 4 -5.13 8.66 -13.12
N GLY A 5 -5.49 9.21 -11.95
CA GLY A 5 -5.36 10.62 -11.61
C GLY A 5 -4.75 10.79 -10.22
N THR A 6 -5.26 11.74 -9.44
CA THR A 6 -4.80 11.96 -8.07
C THR A 6 -5.85 11.50 -7.07
N ILE A 7 -5.47 10.59 -6.17
CA ILE A 7 -6.26 10.20 -4.99
C ILE A 7 -5.52 10.68 -3.75
N ILE A 8 -6.24 11.29 -2.82
CA ILE A 8 -5.68 11.79 -1.56
C ILE A 8 -6.54 11.28 -0.40
N PHE A 9 -5.91 10.60 0.54
CA PHE A 9 -6.51 10.20 1.81
C PHE A 9 -5.90 10.98 2.97
N ASN A 10 -6.70 11.87 3.57
CA ASN A 10 -6.30 12.75 4.70
C ASN A 10 -7.07 12.45 6.01
N ASN A 11 -7.84 11.37 6.08
CA ASN A 11 -8.70 11.07 7.23
C ASN A 11 -7.94 10.34 8.36
N ASN A 12 -8.05 10.84 9.59
CA ASN A 12 -7.27 10.40 10.76
C ASN A 12 -7.90 9.25 11.58
N SER A 13 -9.05 8.68 11.18
CA SER A 13 -9.82 7.84 12.11
C SER A 13 -10.65 6.71 11.48
N SER A 14 -10.37 6.29 10.25
CA SER A 14 -11.13 5.20 9.60
C SER A 14 -10.18 4.14 9.04
N SER A 15 -10.70 2.96 8.68
CA SER A 15 -9.97 1.94 7.91
C SER A 15 -10.65 1.76 6.56
N TYR A 16 -9.91 1.38 5.52
CA TYR A 16 -10.51 1.00 4.23
C TYR A 16 -9.97 -0.32 3.78
N SER A 17 -10.93 -1.18 3.53
CA SER A 17 -10.69 -2.53 3.08
C SER A 17 -11.01 -2.58 1.61
N GLN A 18 -9.97 -2.82 0.81
CA GLN A 18 -10.11 -3.15 -0.59
C GLN A 18 -9.98 -4.65 -0.76
N GLN A 19 -11.10 -5.28 -1.04
CA GLN A 19 -11.17 -6.73 -1.25
C GLN A 19 -10.67 -7.17 -2.64
N GLY A 20 -10.29 -6.23 -3.52
CA GLY A 20 -9.85 -6.51 -4.88
C GLY A 20 -8.56 -5.80 -5.28
N ASN A 21 -8.13 -6.03 -6.52
CA ASN A 21 -6.90 -5.44 -7.05
C ASN A 21 -6.96 -3.91 -7.03
N PHE A 22 -5.85 -3.29 -6.69
CA PHE A 22 -5.64 -1.86 -6.79
C PHE A 22 -4.52 -1.59 -7.79
N ASN A 23 -4.85 -0.88 -8.86
CA ASN A 23 -3.92 -0.48 -9.90
C ASN A 23 -3.74 1.04 -9.83
N ASN A 24 -2.53 1.51 -9.56
CA ASN A 24 -2.18 2.92 -9.54
C ASN A 24 -1.30 3.26 -10.72
N ASN A 25 -1.86 4.03 -11.65
CA ASN A 25 -1.18 4.62 -12.80
C ASN A 25 -0.98 6.14 -12.63
N GLY A 26 -1.64 6.75 -11.63
CA GLY A 26 -1.51 8.16 -11.28
C GLY A 26 -0.79 8.40 -9.95
N THR A 27 -1.22 9.41 -9.20
CA THR A 27 -0.68 9.75 -7.89
C THR A 27 -1.63 9.32 -6.78
N PHE A 28 -1.12 8.57 -5.80
CA PHE A 28 -1.84 8.15 -4.62
C PHE A 28 -1.14 8.70 -3.38
N ASN A 29 -1.76 9.67 -2.73
CA ASN A 29 -1.24 10.29 -1.51
C ASN A 29 -2.00 9.78 -0.30
N PHE A 30 -1.25 9.37 0.70
CA PHE A 30 -1.78 8.84 1.94
C PHE A 30 -1.11 9.55 3.12
N ASN A 31 -1.89 10.33 3.85
CA ASN A 31 -1.38 11.26 4.86
C ASN A 31 -2.01 11.06 6.25
N GLY A 32 -2.74 9.97 6.49
CA GLY A 32 -3.43 9.69 7.76
C GLY A 32 -2.94 8.42 8.46
N ILE A 33 -3.32 8.23 9.74
CA ILE A 33 -3.02 7.02 10.54
C ILE A 33 -4.00 5.90 10.20
N TYR A 34 -4.03 5.50 8.95
CA TYR A 34 -5.09 4.63 8.44
C TYR A 34 -4.54 3.22 8.16
N PHE A 35 -5.37 2.26 7.84
CA PHE A 35 -4.91 0.96 7.34
C PHE A 35 -5.62 0.69 6.02
N ILE A 36 -4.88 0.74 4.90
CA ILE A 36 -5.40 0.22 3.62
C ILE A 36 -5.27 -1.29 3.67
N GLN A 37 -6.34 -1.99 3.97
CA GLN A 37 -6.32 -3.44 3.90
C GLN A 37 -6.57 -3.85 2.45
N ASN A 38 -5.51 -3.97 1.66
CA ASN A 38 -5.62 -4.60 0.34
C ASN A 38 -5.45 -6.12 0.48
N LYS A 39 -6.47 -6.89 0.07
CA LYS A 39 -6.45 -8.36 0.09
C LYS A 39 -6.08 -8.99 -1.27
N GLY A 40 -5.84 -8.16 -2.29
CA GLY A 40 -5.55 -8.56 -3.65
C GLY A 40 -4.15 -8.13 -4.11
N LEU A 41 -4.02 -7.86 -5.42
CA LEU A 41 -2.80 -7.33 -6.01
C LEU A 41 -2.78 -5.81 -5.94
N LEU A 42 -1.68 -5.24 -5.47
CA LEU A 42 -1.37 -3.81 -5.61
C LEU A 42 -0.39 -3.67 -6.77
N LYS A 43 -0.79 -3.04 -7.87
CA LYS A 43 0.11 -2.67 -8.97
C LYS A 43 0.33 -1.18 -8.95
N ASN A 44 1.58 -0.76 -8.85
CA ASN A 44 1.97 0.64 -8.96
C ASN A 44 2.85 0.86 -10.19
N SER A 45 2.36 1.62 -11.14
CA SER A 45 3.12 2.19 -12.27
C SER A 45 3.22 3.71 -12.20
N GLY A 46 2.46 4.35 -11.30
CA GLY A 46 2.55 5.78 -10.99
C GLY A 46 3.32 6.05 -9.70
N THR A 47 2.83 7.01 -8.91
CA THR A 47 3.45 7.45 -7.66
C THR A 47 2.55 7.13 -6.46
N ILE A 48 3.11 6.49 -5.43
CA ILE A 48 2.49 6.34 -4.11
C ILE A 48 3.33 7.16 -3.11
N ASN A 49 2.70 8.11 -2.42
CA ASN A 49 3.31 8.82 -1.31
C ASN A 49 2.59 8.39 -0.02
N ASN A 50 3.30 7.71 0.86
CA ASN A 50 2.81 7.34 2.19
C ASN A 50 3.51 8.18 3.25
N SER A 51 2.79 9.07 3.92
CA SER A 51 3.26 9.77 5.12
C SER A 51 2.54 9.32 6.40
N GLY A 52 1.70 8.29 6.30
CA GLY A 52 0.97 7.69 7.41
C GLY A 52 1.22 6.19 7.57
N ASP A 53 0.27 5.47 8.14
CA ASP A 53 0.36 4.01 8.28
C ASP A 53 -0.24 3.32 7.04
N PHE A 54 0.55 2.58 6.28
CA PHE A 54 0.10 1.87 5.09
C PHE A 54 0.31 0.38 5.27
N GLY A 55 -0.76 -0.35 5.57
CA GLY A 55 -0.72 -1.81 5.73
C GLY A 55 -1.05 -2.58 4.44
N PHE A 56 -0.75 -3.87 4.43
CA PHE A 56 -1.28 -4.86 3.50
C PHE A 56 -1.83 -6.03 4.29
N GLY A 57 -3.07 -6.40 3.95
CA GLY A 57 -3.79 -7.49 4.58
C GLY A 57 -4.61 -7.08 5.81
N SER A 58 -5.62 -7.89 6.11
CA SER A 58 -6.58 -7.63 7.18
C SER A 58 -6.06 -8.03 8.56
N ASN A 59 -6.58 -7.38 9.60
CA ASN A 59 -6.56 -7.83 11.00
C ASN A 59 -7.42 -9.11 11.23
N ILE A 60 -7.69 -9.87 10.17
CA ILE A 60 -8.42 -11.14 10.19
C ILE A 60 -7.74 -12.01 9.14
N GLN A 61 -6.92 -12.95 9.63
CA GLN A 61 -6.47 -14.20 9.01
C GLN A 61 -6.12 -14.18 7.50
N ASN A 62 -4.82 -14.35 7.21
CA ASN A 62 -4.27 -14.91 5.98
C ASN A 62 -4.86 -14.41 4.66
N THR A 63 -4.32 -13.31 4.13
CA THR A 63 -4.31 -13.12 2.67
C THR A 63 -2.93 -12.62 2.23
N LYS A 64 -2.28 -13.41 1.38
CA LYS A 64 -0.97 -13.15 0.77
C LYS A 64 -1.09 -12.01 -0.23
N ALA A 65 -1.02 -10.76 0.23
CA ALA A 65 -1.04 -9.61 -0.68
C ALA A 65 0.26 -9.57 -1.50
N THR A 66 0.18 -9.20 -2.77
CA THR A 66 1.37 -8.98 -3.59
C THR A 66 1.40 -7.55 -4.10
N LEU A 67 2.50 -6.85 -3.81
CA LEU A 67 2.79 -5.54 -4.37
C LEU A 67 3.74 -5.70 -5.57
N PHE A 68 3.33 -5.19 -6.72
CA PHE A 68 4.16 -5.01 -7.90
C PHE A 68 4.40 -3.52 -8.11
N ASN A 69 5.62 -3.07 -7.86
CA ASN A 69 6.03 -1.69 -8.09
C ASN A 69 6.96 -1.58 -9.29
N THR A 70 6.51 -0.81 -10.26
CA THR A 70 7.25 -0.39 -11.45
C THR A 70 7.38 1.14 -11.54
N GLY A 71 6.70 1.87 -10.66
CA GLY A 71 6.77 3.33 -10.52
C GLY A 71 7.50 3.73 -9.24
N THR A 72 7.01 4.77 -8.56
CA THR A 72 7.64 5.32 -7.35
C THR A 72 6.78 5.08 -6.11
N ILE A 73 7.42 4.63 -5.04
CA ILE A 73 6.86 4.58 -3.69
C ILE A 73 7.76 5.42 -2.78
N ASN A 74 7.21 6.49 -2.22
CA ASN A 74 7.84 7.31 -1.20
C ASN A 74 7.15 7.02 0.13
N ASN A 75 7.84 6.30 1.00
CA ASN A 75 7.37 5.93 2.32
C ASN A 75 8.07 6.78 3.39
N ASN A 76 7.33 7.67 4.02
CA ASN A 76 7.77 8.46 5.16
C ASN A 76 7.07 8.04 6.46
N GLY A 77 6.10 7.13 6.38
CA GLY A 77 5.40 6.57 7.54
C GLY A 77 5.67 5.07 7.69
N ILE A 78 4.73 4.34 8.28
CA ILE A 78 4.86 2.89 8.48
C ILE A 78 4.33 2.17 7.25
N PHE A 79 5.06 1.19 6.76
CA PHE A 79 4.60 0.30 5.70
C PHE A 79 4.54 -1.13 6.23
N GLN A 80 3.34 -1.66 6.47
CA GLN A 80 3.12 -2.95 7.09
C GLN A 80 2.75 -4.03 6.07
N LEU A 81 3.37 -5.20 6.17
CA LEU A 81 3.04 -6.38 5.39
C LEU A 81 2.55 -7.48 6.31
N ASN A 82 1.40 -8.08 6.00
CA ASN A 82 1.01 -9.32 6.66
C ASN A 82 1.92 -10.49 6.23
N ASN A 83 2.06 -11.47 7.13
CA ASN A 83 2.83 -12.69 6.89
C ASN A 83 2.43 -13.37 5.56
N GLY A 84 3.42 -13.69 4.72
CA GLY A 84 3.22 -14.27 3.38
C GLY A 84 2.96 -13.25 2.26
N SER A 85 2.97 -11.94 2.55
CA SER A 85 2.93 -10.91 1.50
C SER A 85 4.26 -10.83 0.76
N THR A 86 4.23 -10.50 -0.53
CA THR A 86 5.43 -10.37 -1.36
C THR A 86 5.51 -8.97 -1.97
N ILE A 87 6.70 -8.37 -1.94
CA ILE A 87 6.99 -7.14 -2.69
C ILE A 87 7.90 -7.49 -3.86
N ASN A 88 7.42 -7.18 -5.05
CA ASN A 88 8.22 -7.12 -6.26
C ASN A 88 8.43 -5.66 -6.64
N ASN A 89 9.61 -5.14 -6.33
CA ASN A 89 10.05 -3.79 -6.71
C ASN A 89 11.18 -3.87 -7.75
N SER A 90 11.00 -4.65 -8.82
CA SER A 90 12.10 -4.96 -9.75
C SER A 90 12.58 -3.76 -10.57
N THR A 91 11.72 -2.79 -10.89
CA THR A 91 12.07 -1.61 -11.70
C THR A 91 11.64 -0.29 -11.08
N GLY A 92 10.89 -0.34 -9.97
CA GLY A 92 10.39 0.83 -9.28
C GLY A 92 11.37 1.39 -8.26
N LEU A 93 11.17 2.66 -7.92
CA LEU A 93 11.90 3.31 -6.83
C LEU A 93 11.11 3.14 -5.53
N TYR A 94 11.80 2.70 -4.48
CA TYR A 94 11.29 2.71 -3.12
C TYR A 94 12.21 3.58 -2.28
N SER A 95 11.65 4.59 -1.63
CA SER A 95 12.35 5.41 -0.64
C SER A 95 11.61 5.32 0.70
N GLY A 96 12.33 5.24 1.81
CA GLY A 96 11.71 5.15 3.14
C GLY A 96 12.21 4.04 4.05
N PRO A 97 11.67 3.95 5.27
CA PRO A 97 11.94 2.83 6.17
C PRO A 97 11.40 1.55 5.53
N LEU A 98 12.15 0.45 5.68
CA LEU A 98 11.77 -0.82 5.10
C LEU A 98 10.39 -1.30 5.61
N PRO A 99 9.65 -2.04 4.77
CA PRO A 99 8.41 -2.70 5.18
C PRO A 99 8.59 -3.53 6.46
N VAL A 100 7.73 -3.32 7.44
CA VAL A 100 7.68 -4.13 8.66
C VAL A 100 6.66 -5.26 8.50
N THR A 101 7.04 -6.47 8.90
CA THR A 101 6.13 -7.62 8.92
C THR A 101 5.46 -7.73 10.28
N THR A 102 4.14 -7.74 10.33
CA THR A 102 3.42 -8.07 11.57
C THR A 102 3.23 -9.59 11.66
N PRO A 103 3.52 -10.22 12.81
CA PRO A 103 3.14 -11.60 13.08
C PRO A 103 1.62 -11.78 12.94
N ALA A 104 1.20 -12.95 12.47
CA ALA A 104 -0.20 -13.33 12.37
C ALA A 104 -0.83 -13.58 13.75
#